data_AF-A0A7W6PYI9-F1
#
_entry.id   AF-A0A7W6PYI9-F1
#
_cell.length_a   1.000
_cell.length_b   1.000
_cell.length_c   1.000
_cell.angle_alpha   90.00
_cell.angle_beta   90.00
_cell.angle_gamma   90.00
#
_symmetry.space_group_name_H-M   'P 1'
#
loop_
_entity.id
_entity.type
_entity.pdbx_description
1 polymer ?
#
loop_
_entity_poly.entity_id
_entity_poly.type
_entity_poly.pdbx_seq_one_letter_code
_entity_poly.pdbx_strand_id
1 'polypeptide(L)' 'MIDTDNVMGRPPLGMKPTTVRLSADTIARIEALVGNRRLALFVREAVENELRRRENPSSSDK' A
#
# COMPACT_ATOMS: atom_id res chain seq x y z
N MET A 1 13.40 10.33 -27.95
CA MET A 1 12.30 9.49 -28.48
C MET A 1 11.59 8.91 -27.27
N ILE A 2 10.31 9.23 -27.09
CA ILE A 2 9.49 8.69 -26.00
C ILE A 2 8.70 7.57 -26.66
N ASP A 3 9.15 6.34 -26.48
CA ASP A 3 8.46 5.17 -27.01
C ASP A 3 7.07 5.10 -26.40
N THR A 4 6.10 5.46 -27.23
CA THR A 4 4.67 5.40 -26.93
C THR A 4 4.25 3.99 -27.23
N ASP A 5 4.57 3.08 -26.31
CA ASP A 5 4.01 1.73 -26.35
C ASP A 5 2.53 1.82 -26.03
N ASN A 6 1.76 1.73 -27.11
CA ASN A 6 0.33 1.48 -27.19
C ASN A 6 0.00 0.13 -26.51
N VAL A 7 0.02 0.10 -25.17
CA VAL A 7 -0.38 -1.07 -24.38
C VAL A 7 -1.89 -1.04 -24.23
N MET A 8 -2.61 -1.76 -25.09
CA MET A 8 -3.99 -2.16 -24.78
C MET A 8 -3.95 -3.08 -23.55
N GLY A 9 -4.16 -2.48 -22.37
CA GLY A 9 -4.07 -3.09 -21.06
C GLY A 9 -4.33 -2.04 -19.98
N ARG A 10 -4.80 -2.48 -18.79
CA ARG A 10 -5.28 -1.62 -17.70
C ARG A 10 -4.29 -0.46 -17.46
N PRO A 11 -4.77 0.81 -17.39
CA PRO A 11 -3.90 1.97 -17.19
C PRO A 11 -2.92 1.75 -16.03
N PRO A 12 -1.65 2.15 -16.18
CA PRO A 12 -0.65 1.95 -15.15
C PRO A 12 -1.09 2.67 -13.87
N LEU A 13 -0.99 1.97 -12.73
CA LEU A 13 -1.44 2.46 -11.42
C LEU A 13 -0.65 3.67 -10.88
N GLY A 14 0.31 4.22 -11.63
CA GLY A 14 1.18 5.32 -11.19
C GLY A 14 2.03 5.00 -9.95
N MET A 15 2.09 3.73 -9.54
CA MET A 15 2.77 3.28 -8.32
C MET A 15 4.00 2.45 -8.65
N LYS A 16 5.08 2.66 -7.91
CA LYS A 16 6.28 1.83 -7.98
C LYS A 16 6.09 0.54 -7.16
N PRO A 17 6.29 -0.66 -7.73
CA PRO A 17 6.18 -1.90 -6.98
C PRO A 17 7.26 -2.00 -5.91
N THR A 18 6.88 -2.45 -4.71
CA THR A 18 7.79 -2.68 -3.59
C THR A 18 7.48 -4.05 -2.97
N THR A 19 8.49 -4.90 -2.83
CA THR A 19 8.36 -6.23 -2.22
C THR A 19 8.78 -6.16 -0.76
N VAL A 20 7.86 -6.52 0.15
CA VAL A 20 8.13 -6.63 1.59
C VAL A 20 7.88 -8.06 2.06
N ARG A 21 8.68 -8.53 3.02
CA ARG A 21 8.49 -9.84 3.64
C ARG A 21 7.75 -9.65 4.96
N LEU A 22 6.65 -10.37 5.12
CA LEU A 22 5.86 -10.45 6.33
C LEU A 22 5.80 -11.92 6.78
N SER A 23 5.59 -12.16 8.08
CA SER A 23 5.38 -13.53 8.56
C SER A 23 4.04 -14.09 8.05
N ALA A 24 3.96 -15.41 7.89
CA ALA A 24 2.72 -16.08 7.48
C ALA A 24 1.56 -15.78 8.44
N ASP A 25 1.85 -15.72 9.75
CA ASP A 25 0.87 -15.32 10.78
C ASP A 25 0.33 -13.90 10.54
N THR A 26 1.21 -12.94 10.21
CA THR A 26 0.79 -11.56 9.94
C THR A 26 -0.12 -11.49 8.71
N ILE A 27 0.25 -12.21 7.64
CA ILE A 27 -0.55 -12.29 6.41
C ILE A 27 -1.94 -12.87 6.72
N ALA A 28 -2.00 -13.99 7.44
CA ALA A 28 -3.26 -14.63 7.83
C ALA A 28 -4.14 -13.71 8.67
N ARG A 29 -3.55 -12.96 9.63
CA ARG A 29 -4.27 -11.97 10.44
C ARG A 29 -4.83 -10.84 9.60
N ILE A 30 -4.10 -10.34 8.61
CA ILE A 30 -4.58 -9.30 7.70
C ILE A 30 -5.73 -9.83 6.85
N GLU A 31 -5.57 -11.02 6.24
CA GLU A 31 -6.60 -11.64 5.41
C GLU A 31 -7.91 -11.90 6.19
N ALA A 32 -7.81 -12.32 7.45
CA ALA A 32 -8.96 -12.48 8.32
C ALA A 32 -9.71 -11.15 8.60
N LEU A 33 -8.99 -10.02 8.66
CA LEU A 33 -9.57 -8.70 8.95
C LEU A 33 -10.19 -8.04 7.71
N VAL A 34 -9.49 -8.05 6.58
CA VAL A 34 -9.90 -7.30 5.38
C VAL A 34 -10.49 -8.17 4.28
N GLY A 35 -10.41 -9.49 4.41
CA GLY A 35 -10.81 -10.44 3.41
C GLY A 35 -9.76 -10.68 2.32
N ASN A 36 -9.98 -11.76 1.57
CA ASN A 36 -9.10 -12.18 0.50
C ASN A 36 -9.02 -11.10 -0.58
N ARG A 37 -7.81 -10.86 -1.13
CA ARG A 37 -7.48 -9.84 -2.17
C ARG A 37 -7.35 -8.40 -1.70
N ARG A 38 -7.54 -8.10 -0.41
CA ARG A 38 -7.40 -6.73 0.13
C ARG A 38 -6.07 -6.46 0.86
N LEU A 39 -5.17 -7.45 0.93
CA LEU A 39 -3.87 -7.31 1.59
C LEU A 39 -3.05 -6.12 1.06
N ALA A 40 -2.93 -5.97 -0.27
CA ALA A 40 -2.17 -4.87 -0.86
C ALA A 40 -2.80 -3.49 -0.60
N LEU A 41 -4.13 -3.42 -0.47
CA LEU A 41 -4.81 -2.17 -0.10
C LEU A 41 -4.54 -1.84 1.37
N PHE A 42 -4.71 -2.83 2.26
CA PHE A 42 -4.45 -2.69 3.68
C PHE A 42 -3.02 -2.21 3.97
N VAL A 43 -2.02 -2.84 3.33
CA VAL A 43 -0.62 -2.44 3.52
C VAL A 43 -0.38 -1.00 3.05
N ARG A 44 -0.96 -0.59 1.92
CA ARG A 44 -0.83 0.80 1.42
C ARG A 44 -1.45 1.80 2.39
N GLU A 45 -2.69 1.58 2.81
CA GLU A 45 -3.38 2.46 3.75
C GLU A 45 -2.65 2.53 5.11
N ALA A 46 -2.13 1.40 5.60
CA ALA A 46 -1.34 1.37 6.83
C ALA A 46 -0.07 2.21 6.72
N VAL A 47 0.65 2.12 5.60
CA VAL A 47 1.85 2.93 5.35
C VAL A 47 1.52 4.41 5.23
N GLU A 48 0.49 4.79 4.47
CA GLU A 48 0.07 6.18 4.32
C GLU A 48 -0.39 6.80 5.66
N ASN A 49 -1.13 6.02 6.47
CA ASN A 49 -1.55 6.46 7.80
C ASN A 49 -0.37 6.63 8.75
N GLU A 50 0.61 5.73 8.71
CA GLU A 50 1.82 5.83 9.53
C GLU A 50 2.69 7.03 9.11
N LEU A 51 2.84 7.29 7.82
CA LEU A 51 3.51 8.48 7.31
C LEU A 51 2.81 9.74 7.82
N ARG A 52 1.48 9.83 7.67
CA ARG A 52 0.71 10.98 8.16
C ARG A 52 0.89 11.25 9.66
N ARG A 53 0.99 10.19 10.48
CA ARG A 53 1.25 10.31 11.94
C ARG A 53 2.63 10.87 12.23
N ARG A 54 3.66 10.43 11.49
CA ARG A 54 5.04 10.90 11.67
C ARG A 54 5.28 12.30 11.12
N GLU A 55 4.61 12.63 10.02
CA GLU A 55 4.71 13.93 9.35
C GLU A 55 3.90 15.02 10.06
N ASN A 56 2.89 14.66 10.86
CA ASN A 56 2.11 15.58 11.67
C ASN A 56 2.28 15.32 13.18
N PRO A 57 3.46 15.61 13.77
CA PRO A 57 3.69 15.44 15.21
C PRO A 57 2.84 16.38 16.09
N SER A 58 2.12 17.35 15.51
CA SER A 58 1.43 18.45 16.21
C SER A 58 -0.03 18.15 16.63
N SER A 59 -0.38 16.90 16.97
CA SER A 59 -1.71 16.56 17.53
C SER A 59 -1.65 15.71 18.81
N SER A 60 -0.50 15.72 19.50
CA SER A 60 -0.37 15.17 20.87
C SER A 60 0.08 16.20 21.92
N ASP A 61 -0.07 17.50 21.64
CA ASP A 61 0.14 18.57 22.63
C ASP A 61 -1.04 19.54 22.62
N LYS A 62 -2.14 19.12 23.26
CA LYS A 62 -3.11 20.01 23.90
C LYS A 62 -4.02 19.26 24.86
#